data_AF-A0A7C4AGG6-F1
#
_entry.id   AF-A0A7C4AGG6-F1
#
_cell.length_a   1.000
_cell.length_b   1.000
_cell.length_c   1.000
_cell.angle_alpha   90.00
_cell.angle_beta   90.00
_cell.angle_gamma   90.00
#
_symmetry.space_group_name_H-M   'P 1'
#
loop_
_entity.id
_entity.type
_entity.pdbx_description
1 polymer ?
#
loop_
_entity_poly.entity_id
_entity_poly.type
_entity_poly.pdbx_seq_one_letter_code
_entity_poly.pdbx_strand_id
1 'polypeptide(L)'
;MDLFWTVLRVAYGLLFVYAGAEKIADPMTFAGVIHNYQIVPVKLVYAVALGLPALEVVCGLALCAGTLARGAVVVLNALMAVFIAVMGIALLRGLDVTCGCFGGAGDAVTRLTLQRDLGMLALGLAAMWGIFAQKRRELAMRPRPAPRPEPARKPVMKPGDKPEVKAEPGKEPGAAADATAGAGQERTSRLERKLAEQRRAESGHDAAPQGDAVAQPIPMPASGEAGAPEVSAAAPDEAKPGEAKPEEVKPEPEKKPGA
;
A
#
# COMPACT_ATOMS: atom_id res chain seq x y z
N MET A 1 -0.35 9.53 23.04
CA MET A 1 0.82 9.30 22.17
C MET A 1 0.47 8.55 20.88
N ASP A 2 -0.66 7.85 20.81
CA ASP A 2 -1.06 7.08 19.62
C ASP A 2 -1.53 7.95 18.44
N LEU A 3 -2.07 9.14 18.73
CA LEU A 3 -2.48 10.09 17.69
C LEU A 3 -1.30 10.52 16.80
N PHE A 4 -0.16 10.85 17.39
CA PHE A 4 1.04 11.27 16.66
C PHE A 4 1.50 10.22 15.65
N TRP A 5 1.61 8.95 16.07
CA TRP A 5 1.98 7.84 15.19
C TRP A 5 0.93 7.58 14.12
N THR A 6 -0.35 7.75 14.45
CA THR A 6 -1.46 7.61 13.51
C THR A 6 -1.39 8.70 12.44
N VAL A 7 -1.11 9.95 12.82
CA VAL A 7 -0.94 11.07 11.90
C VAL A 7 0.25 10.84 10.98
N LEU A 8 1.42 10.44 11.50
CA LEU A 8 2.59 10.14 10.66
C LEU A 8 2.30 9.03 9.64
N ARG A 9 1.63 7.95 10.08
CA ARG A 9 1.22 6.85 9.20
C ARG A 9 0.30 7.32 8.09
N VAL A 10 -0.75 8.08 8.43
CA VAL A 10 -1.73 8.58 7.45
C VAL A 10 -1.09 9.59 6.51
N ALA A 11 -0.28 10.52 7.02
CA ALA A 11 0.45 11.49 6.20
C ALA A 11 1.37 10.80 5.19
N TYR A 12 2.13 9.78 5.63
CA TYR A 12 2.99 9.00 4.74
C TYR A 12 2.18 8.21 3.71
N GLY A 13 1.06 7.60 4.10
CA GLY A 13 0.16 6.92 3.16
C GLY A 13 -0.42 7.86 2.11
N LEU A 14 -0.95 9.01 2.53
CA LEU A 14 -1.53 10.03 1.63
C LEU A 14 -0.50 10.58 0.64
N LEU A 15 0.75 10.75 1.07
CA LEU A 15 1.83 11.17 0.18
C LEU A 15 2.00 10.21 -1.02
N PHE A 16 1.99 8.90 -0.77
CA PHE A 16 2.09 7.90 -1.83
C PHE A 16 0.82 7.76 -2.66
N VAL A 17 -0.36 7.92 -2.06
CA VAL A 17 -1.62 7.96 -2.82
C VAL A 17 -1.61 9.12 -3.79
N TYR A 18 -1.22 10.32 -3.33
CA TYR A 18 -1.11 11.51 -4.17
C TYR A 18 -0.07 11.32 -5.28
N ALA A 19 1.15 10.91 -4.93
CA ALA A 19 2.22 10.68 -5.90
C ALA A 19 1.87 9.60 -6.95
N GLY A 20 1.24 8.50 -6.52
CA GLY A 20 0.81 7.44 -7.41
C GLY A 20 -0.36 7.87 -8.30
N ALA A 21 -1.32 8.63 -7.79
CA ALA A 21 -2.44 9.15 -8.57
C ALA A 21 -1.97 10.09 -9.69
N GLU A 22 -1.02 11.00 -9.39
CA GLU A 22 -0.39 11.87 -10.38
C GLU A 22 0.31 11.06 -11.50
N LYS A 23 1.02 9.97 -11.16
CA LYS A 23 1.65 9.08 -12.15
C LYS A 23 0.65 8.27 -12.99
N ILE A 24 -0.52 7.95 -12.43
CA ILE A 24 -1.60 7.26 -13.14
C ILE A 24 -2.34 8.24 -14.08
N ALA A 25 -2.38 9.53 -13.74
CA ALA A 25 -3.01 10.54 -14.58
C ALA A 25 -2.25 10.76 -15.89
N ASP A 26 -0.91 10.71 -15.87
CA ASP A 26 -0.06 10.76 -17.07
C ASP A 26 0.99 9.63 -17.09
N PRO A 27 0.59 8.40 -17.45
CA PRO A 27 1.49 7.27 -17.48
C PRO A 27 2.49 7.34 -18.63
N MET A 28 2.22 8.14 -19.69
CA MET A 28 3.15 8.30 -20.81
C MET A 28 4.36 9.15 -20.40
N THR A 29 4.12 10.28 -19.73
CA THR A 29 5.21 11.09 -19.19
C THR A 29 6.02 10.30 -18.16
N PHE A 30 5.37 9.55 -17.28
CA PHE A 30 6.07 8.73 -16.29
C PHE A 30 6.89 7.58 -16.94
N ALA A 31 6.39 6.96 -18.02
CA ALA A 31 7.14 5.98 -18.79
C ALA A 31 8.40 6.60 -19.43
N GLY A 32 8.31 7.83 -19.94
CA GLY A 32 9.47 8.59 -20.43
C GLY A 32 10.51 8.82 -19.34
N VAL A 33 10.07 9.20 -18.12
CA VAL A 33 10.95 9.33 -16.95
C VAL A 33 11.66 8.00 -16.64
N ILE A 34 10.93 6.88 -16.57
CA ILE A 34 11.52 5.55 -16.33
C ILE A 34 12.54 5.18 -17.40
N HIS A 35 12.22 5.43 -18.67
CA HIS A 35 13.12 5.16 -19.79
C HIS A 35 14.43 5.96 -19.67
N ASN A 36 14.36 7.22 -19.24
CA ASN A 36 15.52 8.10 -19.09
C ASN A 36 16.49 7.65 -17.99
N TYR A 37 16.03 6.86 -17.00
CA TYR A 37 16.93 6.25 -16.03
C TYR A 37 17.84 5.16 -16.62
N GLN A 38 17.50 4.61 -17.80
CA GLN A 38 18.28 3.57 -18.51
C GLN A 38 18.59 2.30 -17.68
N ILE A 39 17.75 1.97 -16.70
CA ILE A 39 17.91 0.78 -15.84
C ILE A 39 17.01 -0.37 -16.29
N VAL A 40 15.82 -0.06 -16.80
CA VAL A 40 14.80 -1.03 -17.18
C VAL A 40 14.86 -1.23 -18.71
N PRO A 41 14.82 -2.48 -19.22
CA PRO A 41 14.77 -2.70 -20.66
C PRO A 41 13.48 -2.13 -21.25
N VAL A 42 13.54 -1.60 -22.48
CA VAL A 42 12.45 -0.90 -23.17
C VAL A 42 11.11 -1.66 -23.12
N LYS A 43 11.16 -3.00 -23.25
CA LYS A 43 9.97 -3.88 -23.20
C LYS A 43 9.21 -3.84 -21.88
N LEU A 44 9.89 -3.52 -20.77
CA LEU A 44 9.31 -3.50 -19.43
C LEU A 44 8.92 -2.10 -18.95
N VAL A 45 9.30 -1.04 -19.68
CA VAL A 45 9.06 0.35 -19.26
C VAL A 45 7.57 0.59 -18.98
N TYR A 46 6.69 0.21 -19.90
CA TYR A 46 5.24 0.38 -19.71
C TYR A 46 4.66 -0.46 -18.57
N ALA A 47 5.18 -1.68 -18.38
CA ALA A 47 4.75 -2.55 -17.28
C ALA A 47 5.12 -1.93 -15.92
N VAL A 48 6.32 -1.36 -15.79
CA VAL A 48 6.74 -0.66 -14.58
C VAL A 48 5.97 0.66 -14.42
N ALA A 49 5.78 1.42 -15.50
CA ALA A 49 5.07 2.70 -15.48
C ALA A 49 3.60 2.57 -15.02
N LEU A 50 2.95 1.44 -15.29
CA LEU A 50 1.59 1.17 -14.82
C LEU A 50 1.58 0.46 -13.46
N GLY A 51 2.45 -0.54 -13.28
CA GLY A 51 2.45 -1.39 -12.09
C GLY A 51 2.95 -0.69 -10.84
N LEU A 52 3.98 0.15 -10.96
CA LEU A 52 4.61 0.81 -9.81
C LEU A 52 3.68 1.86 -9.18
N PRO A 53 3.03 2.77 -9.94
CA PRO A 53 2.04 3.70 -9.37
C PRO A 53 0.83 2.99 -8.76
N ALA A 54 0.33 1.93 -9.39
CA ALA A 54 -0.76 1.14 -8.83
C ALA A 54 -0.39 0.54 -7.46
N LEU A 55 0.84 0.03 -7.33
CA LEU A 55 1.36 -0.49 -6.06
C LEU A 55 1.48 0.61 -5.00
N GLU A 56 1.97 1.80 -5.38
CA GLU A 56 2.05 2.98 -4.50
C GLU A 56 0.67 3.37 -3.95
N VAL A 57 -0.35 3.47 -4.81
CA VAL A 57 -1.71 3.84 -4.41
C VAL A 57 -2.34 2.78 -3.52
N VAL A 58 -2.27 1.50 -3.91
CA VAL A 58 -2.87 0.41 -3.12
C VAL A 58 -2.23 0.30 -1.75
N CYS A 59 -0.89 0.38 -1.66
CA CYS A 59 -0.19 0.36 -0.38
C CYS A 59 -0.43 1.64 0.42
N GLY A 60 -0.50 2.82 -0.22
CA GLY A 60 -0.84 4.09 0.43
C GLY A 60 -2.23 4.06 1.05
N LEU A 61 -3.23 3.58 0.33
CA LEU A 61 -4.61 3.42 0.82
C LEU A 61 -4.70 2.40 1.96
N ALA A 62 -4.04 1.24 1.83
CA ALA A 62 -3.96 0.25 2.91
C ALA A 62 -3.29 0.86 4.16
N LEU A 63 -2.21 1.62 3.96
CA LEU A 63 -1.52 2.31 5.04
C LEU A 63 -2.37 3.39 5.69
N CYS A 64 -3.27 4.07 4.97
CA CYS A 64 -4.23 5.03 5.53
C CYS A 64 -5.36 4.32 6.30
N ALA A 65 -5.96 3.30 5.70
CA ALA A 65 -7.04 2.50 6.29
C ALA A 65 -6.59 1.70 7.53
N GLY A 66 -5.29 1.43 7.66
CA GLY A 66 -4.74 0.64 8.76
C GLY A 66 -4.86 -0.87 8.55
N THR A 67 -5.42 -1.27 7.41
CA THR A 67 -5.46 -2.65 6.94
C THR A 67 -4.08 -3.01 6.38
N LEU A 68 -3.56 -4.19 6.73
CA LEU A 68 -2.23 -4.65 6.25
C LEU A 68 -1.09 -3.63 6.44
N ALA A 69 -1.20 -2.70 7.41
CA ALA A 69 -0.32 -1.54 7.55
C ALA A 69 1.18 -1.91 7.65
N ARG A 70 1.51 -3.07 8.22
CA ARG A 70 2.89 -3.58 8.29
C ARG A 70 3.46 -3.95 6.93
N GLY A 71 2.65 -4.59 6.09
CA GLY A 71 3.06 -4.94 4.73
C GLY A 71 3.18 -3.69 3.88
N ALA A 72 2.15 -2.84 3.92
CA ALA A 72 2.11 -1.59 3.17
C ALA A 72 3.31 -0.68 3.49
N VAL A 73 3.61 -0.43 4.77
CA VAL A 73 4.72 0.46 5.15
C VAL A 73 6.09 -0.10 4.74
N VAL A 74 6.27 -1.43 4.75
CA VAL A 74 7.51 -2.07 4.30
C VAL A 74 7.67 -1.92 2.80
N VAL A 75 6.60 -2.17 2.03
CA VAL A 75 6.62 -2.02 0.57
C VAL A 75 6.91 -0.57 0.18
N LEU A 76 6.21 0.41 0.77
CA LEU A 76 6.42 1.83 0.44
C LEU A 76 7.84 2.31 0.78
N ASN A 77 8.39 1.92 1.94
CA ASN A 77 9.77 2.25 2.29
C ASN A 77 10.78 1.59 1.35
N ALA A 78 10.54 0.34 0.94
CA ALA A 78 11.39 -0.35 -0.02
C ALA A 78 11.36 0.34 -1.39
N LEU A 79 10.17 0.70 -1.88
CA LEU A 79 10.03 1.47 -3.12
C LEU A 79 10.75 2.81 -3.04
N MET A 80 10.60 3.54 -1.94
CA MET A 80 11.30 4.80 -1.70
C MET A 80 12.82 4.63 -1.69
N ALA A 81 13.34 3.59 -1.02
CA ALA A 81 14.77 3.31 -0.99
C ALA A 81 15.33 2.95 -2.37
N VAL A 82 14.60 2.14 -3.15
CA VAL A 82 14.96 1.83 -4.55
C VAL A 82 15.00 3.10 -5.39
N PHE A 83 13.98 3.96 -5.27
CA PHE A 83 13.89 5.22 -5.99
C PHE A 83 15.06 6.17 -5.66
N ILE A 84 15.39 6.33 -4.38
CA ILE A 84 16.56 7.11 -3.93
C ILE A 84 17.86 6.54 -4.51
N ALA A 85 18.02 5.22 -4.52
CA ALA A 85 19.21 4.57 -5.08
C ALA A 85 19.32 4.83 -6.60
N VAL A 86 18.20 4.70 -7.33
CA VAL A 86 18.12 4.97 -8.77
C VAL A 86 18.49 6.42 -9.09
N MET A 87 17.96 7.39 -8.33
CA MET A 87 18.34 8.80 -8.47
C MET A 87 19.81 9.06 -8.14
N GLY A 88 20.32 8.48 -7.05
CA GLY A 88 21.72 8.61 -6.66
C GLY A 88 22.66 8.08 -7.73
N ILE A 89 22.33 6.94 -8.35
CA ILE A 89 23.10 6.38 -9.46
C ILE A 89 23.02 7.28 -10.70
N ALA A 90 21.84 7.84 -11.01
CA ALA A 90 21.68 8.76 -12.14
C ALA A 90 22.54 10.03 -11.99
N LEU A 91 22.59 10.58 -10.77
CA LEU A 91 23.48 11.70 -10.42
C LEU A 91 24.96 11.35 -10.59
N LEU A 92 25.38 10.17 -10.13
CA LEU A 92 26.78 9.72 -10.26
C LEU A 92 27.20 9.51 -11.72
N ARG A 93 26.26 9.16 -12.59
CA ARG A 93 26.46 9.01 -14.04
C ARG A 93 26.34 10.33 -14.80
N GLY A 94 25.92 11.41 -14.13
CA GLY A 94 25.71 12.71 -14.75
C GLY A 94 24.55 12.73 -15.75
N LEU A 95 23.52 11.87 -15.59
CA LEU A 95 22.33 11.97 -16.44
C LEU A 95 21.49 13.18 -16.02
N ASP A 96 21.04 13.95 -17.02
CA ASP A 96 20.02 14.97 -16.84
C ASP A 96 18.63 14.32 -16.83
N VAL A 97 18.25 13.80 -15.66
CA VAL A 97 16.96 13.14 -15.43
C VAL A 97 16.08 14.01 -14.53
N THR A 98 14.78 13.81 -14.64
CA THR A 98 13.77 14.47 -13.78
C THR A 98 13.35 13.54 -12.64
N CYS A 99 13.00 14.14 -11.50
CA CYS A 99 12.68 13.39 -10.27
C CYS A 99 11.41 12.52 -10.41
N GLY A 100 10.39 12.90 -11.19
CA GLY A 100 9.21 12.04 -11.42
C GLY A 100 8.33 11.74 -10.19
N CYS A 101 8.62 12.30 -8.99
CA CYS A 101 7.85 12.08 -7.76
C CYS A 101 6.38 12.55 -7.83
N PHE A 102 6.06 13.57 -8.62
CA PHE A 102 4.74 14.22 -8.66
C PHE A 102 4.13 14.22 -10.08
N GLY A 103 4.25 13.11 -10.81
CA GLY A 103 3.50 12.85 -12.06
C GLY A 103 3.84 13.70 -13.30
N GLY A 104 4.86 14.55 -13.26
CA GLY A 104 5.30 15.33 -14.43
C GLY A 104 6.79 15.19 -14.75
N ALA A 105 7.23 15.94 -15.78
CA ALA A 105 8.63 16.31 -15.95
C ALA A 105 9.07 17.20 -14.77
N GLY A 106 9.26 16.57 -13.60
CA GLY A 106 9.58 17.25 -12.36
C GLY A 106 10.92 17.97 -12.42
N ASP A 107 11.28 18.63 -11.33
CA ASP A 107 12.57 19.29 -11.20
C ASP A 107 13.72 18.36 -11.61
N ALA A 108 14.73 18.95 -12.24
CA ALA A 108 15.99 18.28 -12.49
C ALA A 108 16.48 17.63 -11.20
N VAL A 109 17.00 16.41 -11.29
CA VAL A 109 17.53 15.73 -10.12
C VAL A 109 18.71 16.53 -9.56
N THR A 110 18.50 17.15 -8.40
CA THR A 110 19.49 17.94 -7.67
C THR A 110 19.73 17.35 -6.29
N ARG A 111 20.79 17.82 -5.60
CA ARG A 111 21.05 17.41 -4.20
C ARG A 111 19.87 17.72 -3.28
N LEU A 112 19.10 18.78 -3.57
CA LEU A 112 17.91 19.14 -2.81
C LEU A 112 16.78 18.12 -2.98
N THR A 113 16.56 17.63 -4.21
CA THR A 113 15.57 16.56 -4.45
C THR A 113 15.93 15.29 -3.68
N LEU A 114 17.21 14.92 -3.67
CA LEU A 114 17.69 13.76 -2.90
C LEU A 114 17.51 13.94 -1.38
N GLN A 115 17.74 15.15 -0.86
CA GLN A 115 17.50 15.46 0.56
C GLN A 115 16.01 15.38 0.92
N ARG A 116 15.13 15.87 0.04
CA ARG A 116 13.67 15.74 0.19
C ARG A 116 13.28 14.27 0.27
N ASP A 117 13.77 13.44 -0.64
CA ASP A 117 13.44 12.02 -0.69
C ASP A 117 14.00 11.26 0.52
N LEU A 118 15.19 11.63 1.00
CA LEU A 118 15.72 11.16 2.29
C LEU A 118 14.82 11.54 3.47
N GLY A 119 14.28 12.77 3.48
CA GLY A 119 13.31 13.22 4.47
C GLY A 119 12.01 12.40 4.43
N MET A 120 11.52 12.09 3.22
CA MET A 120 10.36 11.21 3.03
C MET A 120 10.66 9.78 3.53
N LEU A 121 11.85 9.25 3.26
CA LEU A 121 12.27 7.95 3.79
C LEU A 121 12.36 7.96 5.32
N ALA A 122 12.92 9.00 5.92
CA ALA A 122 12.99 9.14 7.38
C ALA A 122 11.59 9.18 8.01
N LEU A 123 10.64 9.89 7.39
CA LEU A 123 9.22 9.89 7.78
C LEU A 123 8.62 8.47 7.70
N GLY A 124 8.89 7.75 6.62
CA GLY A 124 8.45 6.37 6.43
C GLY A 124 9.02 5.39 7.45
N LEU A 125 10.29 5.54 7.83
CA LEU A 125 10.95 4.76 8.87
C LEU A 125 10.37 5.08 10.25
N ALA A 126 10.06 6.35 10.54
CA ALA A 126 9.36 6.73 11.76
C ALA A 126 7.96 6.12 11.82
N ALA A 127 7.18 6.19 10.74
CA ALA A 127 5.87 5.55 10.65
C ALA A 127 5.96 4.03 10.86
N MET A 128 6.95 3.37 10.24
CA MET A 128 7.23 1.96 10.44
C MET A 128 7.55 1.65 11.91
N TRP A 129 8.43 2.43 12.53
CA TRP A 129 8.75 2.26 13.96
C TRP A 129 7.51 2.36 14.84
N GLY A 130 6.64 3.36 14.60
CA GLY A 130 5.38 3.53 15.31
C GLY A 130 4.46 2.31 15.21
N ILE A 131 4.25 1.78 14.00
CA ILE A 131 3.39 0.61 13.74
C ILE A 131 3.91 -0.64 14.45
N PHE A 132 5.23 -0.86 14.45
CA PHE A 132 5.83 -2.02 15.10
C PHE A 132 5.87 -1.87 16.63
N ALA A 133 6.12 -0.65 17.13
CA ALA A 133 6.09 -0.35 18.56
C ALA A 133 4.69 -0.52 19.16
N GLN A 134 3.64 -0.08 18.45
CA GLN A 134 2.25 -0.26 18.88
C GLN A 134 1.87 -1.75 19.02
N LYS A 135 2.25 -2.61 18.07
CA LYS A 135 1.99 -4.05 18.20
C LYS A 135 2.71 -4.66 19.40
N ARG A 136 3.95 -4.25 19.67
CA ARG A 136 4.68 -4.73 20.86
C ARG A 136 3.96 -4.35 22.14
N ARG A 137 3.43 -3.13 22.22
CA ARG A 137 2.62 -2.67 23.38
C ARG A 137 1.33 -3.46 23.52
N GLU A 138 0.64 -3.71 22.41
CA GLU A 138 -0.57 -4.53 22.39
C GLU A 138 -0.29 -5.96 22.91
N LEU A 139 0.79 -6.60 22.44
CA LEU A 139 1.19 -7.92 22.90
C LEU A 139 1.65 -7.94 24.37
N ALA A 140 2.29 -6.88 24.84
CA ALA A 140 2.71 -6.75 26.24
C ALA A 140 1.53 -6.56 27.21
N MET A 141 0.46 -5.88 26.77
CA MET A 141 -0.76 -5.67 27.58
C MET A 141 -1.73 -6.85 27.56
N ARG A 142 -1.56 -7.84 26.67
CA ARG A 142 -2.42 -9.03 26.65
C ARG A 142 -2.28 -9.78 27.98
N PRO A 143 -3.38 -10.00 28.72
CA PRO A 143 -3.34 -10.77 29.96
C PRO A 143 -2.69 -12.13 29.70
N ARG A 144 -1.75 -12.54 30.56
CA ARG A 144 -1.12 -13.85 30.45
C ARG A 144 -2.24 -14.89 30.48
N PRO A 145 -2.34 -15.80 29.48
CA PRO A 145 -3.34 -16.85 29.52
C PRO A 145 -3.18 -17.60 30.84
N ALA A 146 -4.30 -17.79 31.55
CA ALA A 146 -4.29 -18.48 32.83
C ALA A 146 -3.57 -19.83 32.69
N PRO A 147 -2.83 -20.28 33.71
CA PRO A 147 -2.26 -21.61 33.73
C PRO A 147 -3.36 -22.59 33.32
N ARG A 148 -3.10 -23.39 32.28
CA ARG A 148 -4.06 -24.43 31.88
C ARG A 148 -4.28 -25.30 33.11
N PRO A 149 -5.52 -25.59 33.53
CA PRO A 149 -5.76 -26.46 34.67
C PRO A 149 -4.95 -27.73 34.44
N GLU A 150 -4.01 -28.00 35.34
CA GLU A 150 -3.13 -29.15 35.23
C GLU A 150 -4.04 -30.37 35.10
N PRO A 151 -3.89 -31.20 34.03
CA PRO A 151 -4.75 -32.35 33.87
C PRO A 151 -4.64 -33.16 35.14
N ALA A 152 -5.76 -33.29 35.87
CA ALA A 152 -5.82 -33.90 37.18
C ALA A 152 -4.92 -35.12 37.19
N ARG A 153 -3.76 -35.00 37.86
CA ARG A 153 -2.73 -36.01 37.86
C ARG A 153 -3.41 -37.24 38.44
N LYS A 154 -3.74 -38.20 37.56
CA LYS A 154 -4.41 -39.43 37.98
C LYS A 154 -3.57 -39.99 39.13
N PRO A 155 -4.17 -40.32 40.28
CA PRO A 155 -3.41 -40.93 41.36
C PRO A 155 -2.70 -42.12 40.76
N VAL A 156 -1.38 -42.10 40.80
CA VAL A 156 -0.56 -43.24 40.42
C VAL A 156 -0.98 -44.34 41.40
N MET A 157 -1.82 -45.27 40.95
CA MET A 157 -2.21 -46.42 41.76
C MET A 157 -0.92 -47.15 42.12
N LYS A 158 -0.58 -47.14 43.41
CA LYS A 158 0.48 -47.98 43.92
C LYS A 158 0.01 -49.43 43.82
N PRO A 159 0.87 -50.38 43.43
CA PRO A 159 0.52 -51.80 43.50
C PRO A 159 0.18 -52.17 44.94
N GLY A 160 -1.10 -52.41 45.25
CA GLY A 160 -1.51 -52.91 46.57
C GLY A 160 -2.89 -52.50 47.08
N ASP A 161 -3.51 -51.43 46.59
CA ASP A 161 -4.82 -50.98 47.10
C ASP A 161 -5.96 -51.81 46.51
N LYS A 162 -6.60 -52.64 47.33
CA LYS A 162 -7.80 -53.41 46.96
C LYS A 162 -9.05 -52.51 47.07
N PRO A 163 -9.98 -52.55 46.10
CA PRO A 163 -11.25 -51.85 46.23
C PRO A 163 -12.16 -52.63 47.18
N GLU A 164 -12.48 -52.03 48.32
CA GLU A 164 -13.51 -52.55 49.23
C GLU A 164 -14.88 -52.16 48.66
N VAL A 165 -15.53 -53.11 47.99
CA VAL A 165 -16.89 -52.94 47.43
C VAL A 165 -17.89 -53.13 48.57
N LYS A 166 -18.44 -52.01 49.06
CA LYS A 166 -19.59 -52.03 49.95
C LYS A 166 -20.87 -51.98 49.12
N ALA A 167 -21.58 -53.10 49.07
CA ALA A 167 -22.88 -53.21 48.42
C ALA A 167 -23.96 -52.53 49.28
N GLU A 168 -24.68 -51.57 48.71
CA GLU A 168 -25.94 -51.07 49.27
C GLU A 168 -27.11 -51.65 48.46
N PRO A 169 -28.12 -52.24 49.11
CA PRO A 169 -29.31 -52.74 48.42
C PRO A 169 -30.39 -51.66 48.36
N GLY A 170 -31.00 -51.51 47.19
CA GLY A 170 -32.31 -50.88 47.05
C GLY A 170 -32.31 -49.48 46.43
N LYS A 171 -32.32 -49.42 45.10
CA LYS A 171 -33.06 -48.38 44.37
C LYS A 171 -33.46 -48.91 43.00
N GLU A 172 -34.76 -49.09 42.80
CA GLU A 172 -35.36 -49.52 41.55
C GLU A 172 -35.04 -48.54 40.39
N PRO A 173 -34.97 -49.03 39.14
CA PRO A 173 -34.73 -48.20 37.97
C PRO A 173 -36.05 -47.58 37.47
N GLY A 174 -36.23 -46.29 37.71
CA GLY A 174 -37.37 -45.52 37.20
C GLY A 174 -36.91 -44.21 36.57
N ALA A 175 -37.14 -44.09 35.25
CA ALA A 175 -37.23 -42.85 34.48
C ALA A 175 -35.96 -41.95 34.38
N ALA A 176 -35.07 -42.28 33.44
CA ALA A 176 -34.16 -41.30 32.82
C ALA A 176 -33.59 -41.82 31.49
N ALA A 177 -34.45 -42.28 30.59
CA ALA A 177 -34.07 -42.72 29.25
C ALA A 177 -34.90 -41.97 28.20
N ASP A 178 -34.78 -40.64 28.12
CA ASP A 178 -35.40 -39.89 27.00
C ASP A 178 -34.75 -38.54 26.67
N ALA A 179 -33.71 -38.08 27.39
CA ALA A 179 -33.19 -36.73 27.18
C ALA A 179 -32.04 -36.62 26.15
N THR A 180 -31.46 -37.72 25.68
CA THR A 180 -30.21 -37.70 24.89
C THR A 180 -30.38 -37.98 23.40
N ALA A 181 -31.56 -38.41 22.94
CA ALA A 181 -31.81 -38.72 21.53
C ALA A 181 -32.17 -37.50 20.66
N GLY A 182 -32.81 -36.47 21.24
CA GLY A 182 -33.33 -35.33 20.46
C GLY A 182 -32.28 -34.34 19.95
N ALA A 183 -31.22 -34.09 20.73
CA ALA A 183 -30.26 -33.03 20.43
C ALA A 183 -29.37 -33.30 19.21
N GLY A 184 -29.15 -34.58 18.88
CA GLY A 184 -28.38 -35.00 17.70
C GLY A 184 -29.17 -34.83 16.40
N GLN A 185 -30.47 -35.13 16.44
CA GLN A 185 -31.35 -35.13 15.27
C GLN A 185 -31.85 -33.71 14.89
N GLU A 186 -31.97 -32.81 15.87
CA GLU A 186 -32.24 -31.39 15.60
C GLU A 186 -31.03 -30.66 14.99
N ARG A 187 -29.79 -31.06 15.32
CA ARG A 187 -28.59 -30.44 14.76
C ARG A 187 -28.39 -30.78 13.29
N THR A 188 -28.63 -32.03 12.90
CA THR A 188 -28.51 -32.48 11.51
C THR A 188 -29.54 -31.82 10.61
N SER A 189 -30.81 -31.78 11.03
CA SER A 189 -31.90 -31.15 10.27
C SER A 189 -31.73 -29.63 10.09
N ARG A 190 -31.19 -28.92 11.09
CA ARG A 190 -30.85 -27.48 10.94
C ARG A 190 -29.68 -27.25 9.98
N LEU A 191 -28.70 -28.15 9.94
CA LEU A 191 -27.55 -28.02 9.03
C LEU A 191 -27.94 -28.30 7.58
N GLU A 192 -28.80 -29.29 7.35
CA GLU A 192 -29.34 -29.63 6.02
C GLU A 192 -30.21 -28.50 5.45
N ARG A 193 -31.03 -27.84 6.27
CA ARG A 193 -31.77 -26.64 5.85
C ARG A 193 -30.84 -25.51 5.41
N LYS A 194 -29.76 -25.25 6.15
CA LYS A 194 -28.79 -24.20 5.79
C LYS A 194 -28.03 -24.52 4.51
N LEU A 195 -27.66 -25.79 4.29
CA LEU A 195 -27.04 -26.23 3.03
C LEU A 195 -28.00 -26.16 1.84
N ALA A 196 -29.29 -26.42 2.05
CA ALA A 196 -30.31 -26.28 1.00
C ALA A 196 -30.57 -24.80 0.62
N GLU A 197 -30.53 -23.89 1.60
CA GLU A 197 -30.60 -22.45 1.36
C GLU A 197 -29.37 -21.93 0.60
N GLN A 198 -28.16 -22.39 0.96
CA GLN A 198 -26.92 -22.02 0.25
C GLN A 198 -26.93 -22.48 -1.20
N ARG A 199 -27.34 -23.73 -1.47
CA ARG A 199 -27.47 -24.23 -2.86
C ARG A 199 -28.49 -23.43 -3.67
N ARG A 200 -29.59 -22.98 -3.08
CA ARG A 200 -30.56 -22.09 -3.76
C ARG A 200 -29.98 -20.72 -4.06
N ALA A 201 -29.18 -20.16 -3.16
CA ALA A 201 -28.50 -18.88 -3.37
C ALA A 201 -27.44 -18.97 -4.48
N GLU A 202 -26.72 -20.10 -4.55
CA GLU A 202 -25.72 -20.35 -5.61
C GLU A 202 -26.39 -20.61 -6.97
N SER A 203 -27.50 -21.38 -7.02
CA SER A 203 -28.24 -21.60 -8.27
C SER A 203 -28.96 -20.37 -8.82
N GLY A 204 -29.02 -19.28 -8.05
CA GLY A 204 -29.65 -18.02 -8.45
C GLY A 204 -28.71 -17.05 -9.19
N HIS A 205 -27.43 -17.37 -9.35
CA HIS A 205 -26.44 -16.48 -9.99
C HIS A 205 -25.97 -16.91 -11.39
N ASP A 206 -26.44 -18.06 -11.88
CA ASP A 206 -26.15 -18.54 -13.24
C ASP A 206 -27.41 -18.47 -14.13
N ALA A 207 -27.83 -17.24 -14.44
CA ALA A 207 -28.73 -16.95 -15.54
C ALA A 207 -28.11 -15.87 -16.42
N ALA A 208 -27.01 -16.23 -17.10
CA ALA A 208 -26.53 -15.48 -18.25
C ALA A 208 -27.45 -15.78 -19.45
N PRO A 209 -28.06 -14.78 -20.11
CA PRO A 209 -28.67 -15.00 -21.40
C PRO A 209 -27.59 -14.99 -22.49
N GLN A 210 -27.32 -16.15 -23.08
CA GLN A 210 -26.78 -16.24 -24.43
C GLN A 210 -27.93 -16.09 -25.43
N GLY A 211 -27.74 -15.20 -26.41
CA GLY A 211 -28.70 -14.93 -27.47
C GLY A 211 -28.23 -13.84 -28.43
N ASP A 212 -27.36 -14.23 -29.35
CA ASP A 212 -27.35 -13.93 -30.79
C ASP A 212 -27.50 -12.50 -31.34
N ALA A 213 -26.48 -12.16 -32.15
CA ALA A 213 -26.51 -11.38 -33.39
C ALA A 213 -26.92 -9.89 -33.36
N VAL A 214 -26.02 -9.00 -33.80
CA VAL A 214 -25.89 -8.55 -35.20
C VAL A 214 -24.71 -7.58 -35.27
N ALA A 215 -23.73 -7.91 -36.11
CA ALA A 215 -22.67 -7.00 -36.52
C ALA A 215 -23.27 -5.83 -37.32
N GLN A 216 -23.08 -4.61 -36.85
CA GLN A 216 -23.31 -3.41 -37.66
C GLN A 216 -21.95 -2.87 -38.14
N PRO A 217 -21.77 -2.60 -39.44
CA PRO A 217 -20.55 -2.01 -39.96
C PRO A 217 -20.46 -0.54 -39.54
N ILE A 218 -19.28 -0.16 -39.05
CA ILE A 218 -18.92 1.21 -38.70
C ILE A 218 -18.79 2.00 -40.02
N PRO A 219 -19.54 3.10 -40.24
CA PRO A 219 -19.30 3.95 -41.40
C PRO A 219 -18.00 4.76 -41.19
N MET A 220 -17.04 4.56 -42.09
CA MET A 220 -15.93 5.49 -42.33
C MET A 220 -16.49 6.78 -42.96
N PRO A 221 -16.22 7.98 -42.44
CA PRO A 221 -16.30 9.17 -43.26
C PRO A 221 -15.04 9.28 -44.14
N ALA A 222 -15.33 9.41 -45.43
CA ALA A 222 -14.38 9.62 -46.50
C ALA A 222 -13.60 10.93 -46.35
N SER A 223 -12.39 10.89 -46.89
CA SER A 223 -11.58 12.00 -47.39
C SER A 223 -12.36 13.25 -47.80
N GLY A 224 -11.95 14.41 -47.27
CA GLY A 224 -12.46 15.72 -47.66
C GLY A 224 -11.76 16.87 -46.95
N GLU A 225 -10.80 17.46 -47.66
CA GLU A 225 -10.42 18.88 -47.58
C GLU A 225 -9.41 19.34 -46.51
N ALA A 226 -8.19 19.50 -47.03
CA ALA A 226 -7.17 20.39 -46.50
C ALA A 226 -7.73 21.82 -46.40
N GLY A 227 -7.64 22.39 -45.21
CA GLY A 227 -7.83 23.80 -44.93
C GLY A 227 -6.87 24.19 -43.83
N ALA A 228 -5.66 24.59 -44.21
CA ALA A 228 -4.78 25.35 -43.33
C ALA A 228 -5.42 26.72 -43.06
N PRO A 229 -5.35 27.26 -41.85
CA PRO A 229 -5.31 28.68 -41.65
C PRO A 229 -3.90 29.11 -41.21
N GLU A 230 -3.36 30.00 -42.04
CA GLU A 230 -2.30 30.96 -41.80
C GLU A 230 -1.98 31.28 -40.33
N VAL A 231 -0.67 31.23 -40.08
CA VAL A 231 0.07 32.19 -39.25
C VAL A 231 -0.55 33.59 -39.29
N SER A 232 -1.06 34.04 -38.14
CA SER A 232 -1.23 35.47 -37.86
C SER A 232 -0.49 35.80 -36.57
N ALA A 233 0.56 36.59 -36.78
CA ALA A 233 1.35 37.23 -35.74
C ALA A 233 0.49 38.17 -34.90
N ALA A 234 0.53 38.00 -33.59
CA ALA A 234 0.20 39.05 -32.64
C ALA A 234 1.23 39.00 -31.51
N ALA A 235 2.14 39.97 -31.55
CA ALA A 235 3.11 40.25 -30.51
C ALA A 235 2.42 40.64 -29.19
N PRO A 236 2.96 40.25 -28.03
CA PRO A 236 2.75 40.98 -26.79
C PRO A 236 3.89 41.96 -26.55
N ASP A 237 3.48 43.23 -26.51
CA ASP A 237 4.03 44.43 -25.87
C ASP A 237 5.28 44.30 -24.99
N GLU A 238 6.23 45.22 -25.25
CA GLU A 238 7.48 45.44 -24.54
C GLU A 238 7.27 45.85 -23.08
N ALA A 239 7.62 44.97 -22.14
CA ALA A 239 7.81 45.33 -20.74
C ALA A 239 9.28 45.72 -20.50
N LYS A 240 9.51 47.03 -20.33
CA LYS A 240 10.74 47.72 -19.89
C LYS A 240 11.54 46.94 -18.81
N PRO A 241 12.86 46.72 -19.00
CA PRO A 241 13.77 46.36 -17.92
C PRO A 241 14.09 47.57 -17.03
N GLY A 242 13.85 47.43 -15.72
CA GLY A 242 14.24 48.39 -14.70
C GLY A 242 15.75 48.40 -14.47
N GLU A 243 16.29 49.61 -14.33
CA GLU A 243 17.67 49.92 -13.97
C GLU A 243 18.08 49.22 -12.66
N ALA A 244 19.06 48.32 -12.74
CA ALA A 244 19.82 47.84 -11.59
C ALA A 244 21.23 48.46 -11.66
N LYS A 245 21.50 49.30 -10.66
CA LYS A 245 22.71 50.08 -10.40
C LYS A 245 23.93 49.15 -10.20
N PRO A 246 25.10 49.41 -10.80
CA PRO A 246 26.29 48.63 -10.52
C PRO A 246 26.86 48.96 -9.13
N GLU A 247 27.02 47.90 -8.34
CA GLU A 247 27.65 47.89 -7.02
C GLU A 247 29.17 48.13 -7.16
N GLU A 248 29.63 49.23 -6.57
CA GLU A 248 31.01 49.69 -6.61
C GLU A 248 31.91 48.77 -5.75
N VAL A 249 32.69 47.92 -6.42
CA VAL A 249 33.69 47.05 -5.78
C VAL A 249 34.87 47.89 -5.31
N LYS A 250 34.94 48.08 -3.99
CA LYS A 250 36.06 48.72 -3.28
C LYS A 250 37.28 47.79 -3.28
N PRO A 251 38.47 48.21 -3.74
CA PRO A 251 39.67 47.39 -3.65
C PRO A 251 40.24 47.37 -2.22
N GLU A 252 40.55 46.16 -1.75
CA GLU A 252 41.34 45.90 -0.53
C GLU A 252 42.77 46.46 -0.66
N PRO A 253 43.37 46.97 0.43
CA PRO A 253 44.75 47.48 0.41
C PRO A 253 45.77 46.34 0.55
N GLU A 254 46.53 46.08 -0.52
CA GLU A 254 47.77 45.31 -0.43
C GLU A 254 48.86 46.08 0.32
N LYS A 255 49.58 45.34 1.17
CA LYS A 255 50.53 45.80 2.18
C LYS A 255 51.97 45.66 1.65
N LYS A 256 52.69 46.80 1.55
CA LYS A 256 54.16 47.07 1.69
C LYS A 256 55.17 46.02 1.12
N PRO A 257 56.32 46.45 0.52
CA PRO A 257 57.34 47.21 1.28
C PRO A 257 58.31 48.12 0.48
N GLY A 258 59.01 49.00 1.21
CA GLY A 258 60.43 49.26 0.96
C GLY A 258 60.86 50.66 0.51
N ALA A 259 61.87 51.17 1.22
CA ALA A 259 62.75 52.33 0.99
C ALA A 259 62.21 53.72 1.33
#